data_AF-A0AAE9YYU4-F1
#
_entry.id   AF-A0AAE9YYU4-F1
#
_cell.length_a   1.000
_cell.length_b   1.000
_cell.length_c   1.000
_cell.angle_alpha   90.00
_cell.angle_beta   90.00
_cell.angle_gamma   90.00
#
_symmetry.space_group_name_H-M   'P 1'
#
loop_
_entity.id
_entity.type
_entity.pdbx_description
1 polymer ?
#
loop_
_entity_poly.entity_id
_entity_poly.type
_entity_poly.pdbx_seq_one_letter_code
_entity_poly.pdbx_strand_id
1 'polypeptide(L)'
;MSESTPTPQNETARRKAQLSVLVDLTDDFCKFHQECAFLCDAFAAVAQEPECITEETSEGIRHMSYWLKYQAKDYYQRIDDLYQEAYSHNKQAEVQEKAQENNENREDDRANGSKSYSFKSNG
;
A
#
# COMPACT_ATOMS: atom_id res chain seq x y z
N MET A 1 23.65 20.76 -1.78
CA MET A 1 22.86 19.58 -1.42
C MET A 1 21.43 20.08 -1.25
N SER A 2 20.61 19.96 -2.29
CA SER A 2 19.22 20.46 -2.27
C SER A 2 18.35 19.44 -1.56
N GLU A 3 17.90 19.76 -0.35
CA GLU A 3 16.77 19.08 0.27
C GLU A 3 15.52 19.42 -0.56
N SER A 4 15.16 18.51 -1.47
CA SER A 4 13.94 18.62 -2.25
C SER A 4 12.75 18.37 -1.32
N THR A 5 12.14 19.43 -0.82
CA THR A 5 10.80 19.39 -0.24
C THR A 5 9.87 18.77 -1.30
N PRO A 6 9.10 17.70 -0.98
CA PRO A 6 8.22 17.10 -1.97
C PRO A 6 7.13 18.10 -2.34
N THR A 7 7.14 18.56 -3.59
CA THR A 7 6.15 19.51 -4.10
C THR A 7 4.75 18.87 -4.03
N PRO A 8 3.68 19.58 -3.61
CA PRO A 8 2.31 19.03 -3.49
C PRO A 8 1.77 18.31 -4.74
N GLN A 9 2.30 18.68 -5.90
CA GLN A 9 1.97 18.10 -7.20
C GLN A 9 2.51 16.67 -7.39
N ASN A 10 3.64 16.35 -6.75
CA ASN A 10 4.24 15.01 -6.76
C ASN A 10 3.42 14.04 -5.87
N GLU A 11 3.01 14.50 -4.68
CA GLU A 11 2.16 13.72 -3.77
C GLU A 11 0.81 13.36 -4.37
N THR A 12 0.16 14.31 -5.07
CA THR A 12 -1.13 14.06 -5.73
C THR A 12 -1.00 13.04 -6.86
N ALA A 13 0.05 13.16 -7.69
CA ALA A 13 0.32 12.21 -8.77
C ALA A 13 0.62 10.80 -8.22
N ARG A 14 1.40 10.71 -7.15
CA ARG A 14 1.72 9.45 -6.45
C ARG A 14 0.47 8.78 -5.90
N ARG A 15 -0.37 9.51 -5.15
CA ARG A 15 -1.65 8.96 -4.62
C ARG A 15 -2.55 8.46 -5.74
N LYS A 16 -2.62 9.18 -6.86
CA LYS A 16 -3.39 8.75 -8.03
C LYS A 16 -2.85 7.45 -8.64
N ALA A 17 -1.53 7.30 -8.73
CA ALA A 17 -0.89 6.07 -9.20
C ALA A 17 -1.19 4.89 -8.24
N GLN A 18 -1.04 5.09 -6.93
CA GLN A 18 -1.35 4.08 -5.91
C GLN A 18 -2.82 3.65 -5.97
N LEU A 19 -3.76 4.58 -6.14
CA LEU A 19 -5.18 4.27 -6.32
C LEU A 19 -5.43 3.48 -7.60
N SER A 20 -4.76 3.81 -8.70
CA SER A 20 -4.86 3.03 -9.94
C SER A 20 -4.43 1.58 -9.72
N VAL A 21 -3.25 1.38 -9.11
CA VAL A 21 -2.73 0.04 -8.79
C VAL A 21 -3.67 -0.72 -7.86
N LEU A 22 -4.25 -0.05 -6.86
CA LEU A 22 -5.24 -0.66 -5.95
C LEU A 22 -6.50 -1.13 -6.69
N VAL A 23 -7.01 -0.31 -7.61
CA VAL A 23 -8.19 -0.66 -8.41
C VAL A 23 -7.89 -1.88 -9.28
N ASP A 24 -6.79 -1.85 -10.03
CA ASP A 24 -6.38 -2.98 -10.89
C ASP A 24 -6.18 -4.26 -10.07
N LEU A 25 -5.52 -4.16 -8.91
CA LEU A 25 -5.32 -5.28 -8.00
C LEU A 25 -6.63 -5.84 -7.44
N THR A 26 -7.60 -4.97 -7.16
CA THR A 26 -8.92 -5.36 -6.68
C THR A 26 -9.69 -6.10 -7.76
N ASP A 27 -9.69 -5.58 -8.99
CA ASP A 27 -10.34 -6.23 -10.13
C ASP A 27 -9.75 -7.61 -10.42
N ASP A 28 -8.41 -7.71 -10.38
CA ASP A 28 -7.69 -8.98 -10.52
C ASP A 28 -8.06 -9.95 -9.39
N PHE A 29 -8.07 -9.48 -8.14
CA PHE A 29 -8.41 -10.31 -6.99
C PHE A 29 -9.87 -10.80 -7.03
N CYS A 30 -10.80 -9.96 -7.50
CA CYS A 30 -12.19 -10.35 -7.69
C CYS A 30 -12.33 -11.51 -8.69
N LYS A 31 -11.58 -11.49 -9.81
CA LYS A 31 -11.57 -12.60 -10.76
C LYS A 31 -10.99 -13.85 -10.11
N PHE A 32 -9.85 -13.73 -9.43
CA PHE A 32 -9.24 -14.86 -8.72
C PHE A 32 -10.18 -15.47 -7.67
N HIS A 33 -10.93 -14.64 -6.94
CA HIS A 33 -11.92 -15.10 -5.98
C HIS A 33 -13.04 -15.91 -6.63
N GLN A 34 -13.53 -15.49 -7.80
CA GLN A 34 -14.53 -16.24 -8.56
C GLN A 34 -14.00 -17.59 -9.01
N GLU A 35 -12.76 -17.64 -9.50
CA GLU A 35 -12.08 -18.90 -9.86
C GLU A 35 -11.91 -19.83 -8.65
N CYS A 36 -11.58 -19.28 -7.47
CA CYS A 36 -11.50 -20.06 -6.24
C CYS A 36 -12.84 -20.70 -5.88
N ALA A 37 -13.93 -19.93 -5.95
CA ALA A 37 -15.28 -20.45 -5.68
C ALA A 37 -15.64 -21.59 -6.64
N PHE A 38 -15.41 -21.39 -7.93
CA PHE A 38 -15.63 -22.41 -8.96
C PHE A 38 -14.80 -23.69 -8.69
N LEU A 39 -13.51 -23.55 -8.39
CA LEU A 39 -12.64 -24.68 -8.10
C LEU A 39 -13.05 -25.42 -6.81
N CYS A 40 -13.48 -24.69 -5.78
CA CYS A 40 -14.01 -25.29 -4.56
C CYS A 40 -15.27 -26.13 -4.84
N ASP A 41 -16.19 -25.61 -5.64
CA ASP A 41 -17.40 -26.35 -6.05
C ASP A 41 -17.04 -27.58 -6.89
N ALA A 42 -16.11 -27.44 -7.84
CA ALA A 42 -15.63 -28.55 -8.66
C ALA A 42 -14.96 -29.64 -7.82
N PHE A 43 -14.08 -29.27 -6.89
CA PHE A 43 -13.44 -30.24 -5.98
C PHE A 43 -14.45 -30.91 -5.05
N ALA A 44 -15.45 -30.17 -4.56
CA ALA A 44 -16.50 -30.74 -3.73
C ALA A 44 -17.36 -31.74 -4.51
N ALA A 45 -17.67 -31.47 -5.79
CA ALA A 45 -18.39 -32.39 -6.65
C ALA A 45 -17.57 -33.66 -6.93
N VAL A 46 -16.29 -33.51 -7.27
CA VAL A 46 -15.38 -34.65 -7.51
C VAL A 46 -15.21 -35.51 -6.26
N ALA A 47 -15.12 -34.89 -5.08
CA ALA A 47 -14.99 -35.63 -3.82
C ALA A 47 -16.27 -36.39 -3.42
N GLN A 48 -17.44 -36.05 -3.97
CA GLN A 48 -18.69 -36.79 -3.75
C GLN A 48 -18.78 -38.08 -4.57
N GLU A 49 -17.99 -38.19 -5.64
CA GLU A 49 -17.90 -39.37 -6.51
C GLU A 49 -16.46 -39.91 -6.54
N PRO A 50 -15.96 -40.54 -5.45
CA PRO A 50 -14.57 -40.96 -5.34
C PRO A 50 -14.12 -41.91 -6.46
N GLU A 51 -15.04 -42.69 -7.02
CA GLU A 51 -14.83 -43.57 -8.18
C GLU A 51 -14.42 -42.82 -9.46
N CYS A 52 -14.78 -41.54 -9.57
CA CYS A 52 -14.41 -40.67 -10.69
C CYS A 52 -13.01 -40.06 -10.53
N ILE A 53 -12.35 -40.24 -9.37
CA ILE A 53 -10.99 -39.74 -9.12
C ILE A 53 -9.97 -40.69 -9.76
N THR A 54 -9.74 -40.49 -11.06
CA THR A 54 -8.67 -41.18 -11.80
C THR A 54 -7.29 -40.55 -11.52
N GLU A 55 -6.24 -41.15 -12.06
CA GLU A 55 -4.89 -40.56 -12.03
C GLU A 55 -4.86 -39.18 -12.71
N GLU A 56 -5.52 -39.05 -13.87
CA GLU A 56 -5.62 -37.78 -14.60
C GLU A 56 -6.38 -36.73 -13.79
N THR A 57 -7.48 -37.13 -13.16
CA THR A 57 -8.29 -36.23 -12.30
C THR A 57 -7.48 -35.79 -11.07
N SER A 58 -6.73 -36.71 -10.47
CA SER A 58 -5.83 -36.43 -9.34
C SER A 58 -4.73 -35.44 -9.72
N GLU A 59 -4.12 -35.59 -10.90
CA GLU A 59 -3.12 -34.65 -11.39
C GLU A 59 -3.73 -33.28 -11.70
N GLY A 60 -4.95 -33.23 -12.23
CA GLY A 60 -5.71 -32.00 -12.41
C GLY A 60 -5.94 -31.24 -11.09
N ILE A 61 -6.43 -31.94 -10.06
CA ILE A 61 -6.62 -31.38 -8.71
C ILE A 61 -5.29 -30.87 -8.14
N ARG A 62 -4.21 -31.65 -8.29
CA ARG A 62 -2.87 -31.26 -7.86
C ARG A 62 -2.42 -29.98 -8.56
N HIS A 63 -2.51 -29.93 -9.89
CA HIS A 63 -2.10 -28.77 -10.68
C HIS A 63 -2.86 -27.50 -10.28
N MET A 64 -4.19 -27.59 -10.17
CA MET A 64 -5.03 -26.49 -9.73
C MET A 64 -4.73 -26.04 -8.29
N SER A 65 -4.47 -26.99 -7.39
CA SER A 65 -4.09 -26.68 -6.00
C SER A 65 -2.75 -25.94 -5.92
N TYR A 66 -1.76 -26.33 -6.74
CA TYR A 66 -0.50 -25.60 -6.84
C TYR A 66 -0.70 -24.20 -7.40
N TRP A 67 -1.48 -24.06 -8.47
CA TRP A 67 -1.81 -22.77 -9.06
C TRP A 67 -2.46 -21.83 -8.03
N LEU A 68 -3.50 -22.29 -7.32
CA LEU A 68 -4.18 -21.54 -6.25
C LEU A 68 -3.20 -21.02 -5.19
N LYS A 69 -2.29 -21.89 -4.73
CA LYS A 69 -1.28 -21.51 -3.72
C LYS A 69 -0.38 -20.38 -4.20
N TYR A 70 0.16 -20.50 -5.41
CA TYR A 70 1.07 -19.48 -5.94
C TYR A 70 0.36 -18.18 -6.25
N GLN A 71 -0.85 -18.26 -6.81
CA GLN A 71 -1.66 -17.09 -7.12
C GLN A 71 -2.06 -16.33 -5.84
N ALA A 72 -2.49 -17.03 -4.80
CA ALA A 72 -2.79 -16.43 -3.50
C ALA A 72 -1.56 -15.73 -2.89
N LYS A 73 -0.38 -16.35 -3.00
CA LYS A 73 0.88 -15.76 -2.53
C LYS A 73 1.24 -14.48 -3.31
N ASP A 74 1.03 -14.47 -4.63
CA ASP A 74 1.28 -13.30 -5.47
C ASP A 74 0.41 -12.11 -5.05
N TYR A 75 -0.90 -12.32 -4.89
CA TYR A 75 -1.80 -11.27 -4.39
C TYR A 75 -1.39 -10.77 -3.01
N TYR A 76 -1.04 -11.68 -2.09
CA TYR A 76 -0.56 -11.27 -0.76
C TYR A 76 0.66 -10.35 -0.87
N GLN A 77 1.65 -10.69 -1.71
CA GLN A 77 2.84 -9.88 -1.87
C GLN A 77 2.53 -8.51 -2.45
N ARG A 78 1.70 -8.45 -3.51
CA ARG A 78 1.29 -7.18 -4.15
C ARG A 78 0.52 -6.27 -3.18
N ILE A 79 -0.33 -6.84 -2.33
CA ILE A 79 -1.07 -6.10 -1.30
C ILE A 79 -0.12 -5.56 -0.23
N ASP A 80 0.81 -6.40 0.26
CA ASP A 80 1.79 -5.98 1.27
C ASP A 80 2.70 -4.88 0.73
N ASP A 81 3.21 -5.01 -0.50
CA ASP A 81 4.06 -3.99 -1.13
C ASP A 81 3.35 -2.64 -1.22
N LEU A 82 2.08 -2.63 -1.68
CA LEU A 82 1.27 -1.42 -1.75
C LEU A 82 1.00 -0.83 -0.35
N TYR A 83 0.77 -1.68 0.66
CA TYR A 83 0.59 -1.25 2.03
C TYR A 83 1.86 -0.62 2.61
N GLN A 84 3.02 -1.25 2.43
CA GLN A 84 4.31 -0.72 2.91
C GLN A 84 4.65 0.61 2.24
N GLU A 85 4.39 0.72 0.93
CA GLU A 85 4.59 1.96 0.19
C GLU A 85 3.71 3.08 0.76
N ALA A 86 2.40 2.86 0.89
CA ALA A 86 1.47 3.81 1.47
C ALA A 86 1.84 4.21 2.91
N TYR A 87 2.20 3.23 3.75
CA TYR A 87 2.55 3.45 5.14
C TYR A 87 3.83 4.27 5.30
N SER A 88 4.89 3.91 4.55
CA SER A 88 6.18 4.61 4.61
C SER A 88 6.06 6.08 4.22
N HIS A 89 5.25 6.39 3.20
CA HIS A 89 5.00 7.76 2.79
C HIS A 89 4.18 8.55 3.80
N ASN A 90 3.14 7.96 4.39
CA ASN A 90 2.37 8.63 5.44
C ASN A 90 3.26 8.97 6.64
N LYS A 91 4.14 8.05 7.04
CA LYS A 91 5.10 8.29 8.12
C LYS A 91 6.10 9.40 7.79
N GLN A 92 6.56 9.50 6.54
CA GLN A 92 7.44 10.58 6.10
C GLN A 92 6.74 11.94 6.10
N ALA A 93 5.47 11.99 5.67
CA ALA A 93 4.66 13.21 5.69
C ALA A 93 4.49 13.76 7.12
N GLU A 94 4.15 12.89 8.09
CA GLU A 94 4.02 13.30 9.50
C GLU A 94 5.32 13.85 10.11
N VAL A 95 6.48 13.29 9.71
CA VAL A 95 7.79 13.75 10.19
C VAL A 95 8.15 15.11 9.58
N GLN A 96 7.81 15.33 8.31
CA GLN A 96 8.03 16.61 7.64
C GLN A 96 7.14 17.72 8.22
N GLU A 97 5.87 17.45 8.47
CA GLU A 97 4.93 18.40 9.10
C GLU A 97 5.45 18.84 10.49
N LYS A 98 5.84 17.88 11.34
CA LYS A 98 6.41 18.18 12.68
C LYS A 98 7.75 18.92 12.63
N ALA A 99 8.56 18.69 11.60
CA ALA A 99 9.82 19.40 11.42
C ALA A 99 9.58 20.85 10.96
N GLN A 100 8.58 21.07 10.11
CA GLN A 100 8.21 22.37 9.58
C GLN A 100 7.58 23.26 10.66
N GLU A 101 6.65 22.73 11.45
CA GLU A 101 6.08 23.41 12.62
C GLU A 101 7.15 23.81 13.64
N ASN A 102 8.11 22.92 13.93
CA ASN A 102 9.22 23.23 14.84
C ASN A 102 10.15 24.33 14.29
N ASN A 103 10.27 24.45 12.97
CA ASN A 103 11.12 25.46 12.35
C ASN A 103 10.41 26.83 12.33
N GLU A 104 9.13 26.87 11.99
CA GLU A 104 8.30 28.09 12.06
C GLU A 104 8.25 28.65 13.48
N ASN A 105 8.04 27.80 14.49
CA ASN A 105 8.07 28.22 15.89
C ASN A 105 9.43 28.82 16.32
N ARG A 106 10.55 28.30 15.78
CA ARG A 106 11.90 28.84 16.07
C ARG A 106 12.19 30.16 15.36
N GLU A 107 11.63 30.38 14.17
CA GLU A 107 11.77 31.64 13.44
C GLU A 107 10.95 32.75 14.09
N ASP A 108 9.74 32.45 14.57
CA ASP A 108 8.91 33.39 15.32
C ASP A 108 9.56 33.82 16.65
N ASP A 109 10.15 32.88 17.40
CA ASP A 109 10.89 33.20 18.63
C ASP A 109 12.10 34.11 18.38
N ARG A 110 12.83 33.90 17.27
CA ARG A 110 13.95 34.77 16.87
C ARG A 110 13.48 36.15 16.43
N ALA A 111 12.37 36.24 15.72
CA ALA A 111 11.78 37.51 15.26
C ALA A 111 11.23 38.34 16.44
N ASN A 112 10.62 37.69 17.44
CA ASN A 112 10.13 38.35 18.64
C ASN A 112 11.25 38.77 19.61
N GLY A 113 12.27 37.92 19.78
CA GLY A 113 13.45 38.25 20.57
C GLY A 113 14.18 39.49 20.05
N SER A 114 14.35 39.60 18.73
CA SER A 114 15.04 40.73 18.09
C SER A 114 14.30 42.06 18.22
N LYS A 115 12.96 42.06 18.24
CA LYS A 115 12.14 43.26 18.48
C LYS A 115 12.25 43.76 19.93
N SER A 116 12.38 42.85 20.90
CA SER A 116 12.53 43.18 22.33
C SER A 116 13.84 43.91 22.64
N TYR A 117 14.95 43.54 21.97
CA TYR A 117 16.24 44.18 22.15
C TYR A 117 16.35 45.55 21.45
N SER A 118 15.63 45.81 20.35
CA SER A 118 15.63 47.13 19.71
C SER A 118 14.82 48.19 20.47
N PHE A 119 13.78 47.81 21.22
CA PHE A 119 12.93 48.77 21.94
C PHE A 119 13.61 49.36 23.20
N LYS A 120 14.62 48.67 23.75
CA LYS A 120 15.31 49.08 24.99
C LYS A 120 16.48 50.06 24.79
N SER A 121 16.83 50.38 23.55
CA SER A 121 18.03 51.18 23.21
C SER A 121 17.74 52.66 22.86
N ASN A 122 16.49 53.11 23.00
CA ASN A 122 16.03 54.48 22.64
C ASN A 122 15.55 55.31 23.85
N GLY A 123 16.11 55.07 25.04
CA GLY A 123 15.80 55.82 26.27
C GLY A 123 17.00 56.56 26.81
#